data_AF-A0A942Y3I5-F1
#
_entry.id   AF-A0A942Y3I5-F1
#
_cell.length_a   1.000
_cell.length_b   1.000
_cell.length_c   1.000
_cell.angle_alpha   90.00
_cell.angle_beta   90.00
_cell.angle_gamma   90.00
#
_symmetry.space_group_name_H-M   'P 1'
#
loop_
_entity.id
_entity.type
_entity.pdbx_description
1 polymer ?
#
loop_
_entity_poly.entity_id
_entity_poly.type
_entity_poly.pdbx_seq_one_letter_code
_entity_poly.pdbx_strand_id
1 'polypeptide(L)'
;NKSFELLEPYEGKLSRTVLRGESSRKGADLLDINDALLKIGAMFRILRRKAGLTQRAVSKDTGFNIGHIEAGKKNINITTLEYLCNYYGLTLKEFFDDINL
;
A
#
# COMPACT_ATOMS: atom_id res chain seq x y z
N ASN A 1 -14.94 -23.40 -58.80
CA ASN A 1 -15.40 -23.02 -57.45
C ASN A 1 -14.26 -23.27 -56.48
N LYS A 2 -13.46 -22.26 -56.09
CA LYS A 2 -13.80 -21.18 -55.14
C LYS A 2 -14.52 -21.77 -53.91
N SER A 3 -14.01 -21.69 -52.69
CA SER A 3 -12.98 -20.80 -52.15
C SER A 3 -12.60 -21.32 -50.75
N PHE A 4 -11.30 -21.30 -50.47
CA PHE A 4 -10.75 -21.44 -49.12
C PHE A 4 -11.37 -20.36 -48.22
N GLU A 5 -11.98 -20.76 -47.11
CA GLU A 5 -12.43 -19.81 -46.10
C GLU A 5 -11.22 -19.06 -45.54
N LEU A 6 -11.36 -17.75 -45.64
CA LEU A 6 -10.38 -16.73 -45.34
C LEU A 6 -10.08 -16.73 -43.84
N LEU A 7 -8.80 -16.80 -43.50
CA LEU A 7 -8.28 -16.53 -42.16
C LEU A 7 -8.51 -15.04 -41.87
N GLU A 8 -9.39 -14.71 -40.93
CA GLU A 8 -9.58 -13.31 -40.52
C GLU A 8 -8.38 -12.81 -39.68
N PRO A 9 -7.95 -11.55 -39.84
CA PRO A 9 -6.66 -11.07 -39.35
C PRO A 9 -6.69 -10.80 -37.83
N TYR A 10 -5.62 -11.20 -37.14
CA TYR A 10 -5.25 -10.58 -35.87
C TYR A 10 -4.95 -9.10 -36.13
N GLU A 11 -5.82 -8.22 -35.67
CA GLU A 11 -5.58 -6.79 -35.63
C GLU A 11 -6.11 -6.25 -34.29
N GLY A 12 -5.20 -5.75 -33.46
CA GLY A 12 -5.50 -4.67 -32.53
C GLY A 12 -6.26 -5.03 -31.24
N LYS A 13 -5.58 -5.65 -30.28
CA LYS A 13 -5.77 -5.27 -28.87
C LYS A 13 -4.59 -4.42 -28.43
N LEU A 14 -4.63 -3.14 -28.82
CA LEU A 14 -3.84 -2.10 -28.17
C LEU A 14 -4.10 -2.19 -26.66
N SER A 15 -3.05 -2.42 -25.89
CA SER A 15 -3.06 -2.28 -24.43
C SER A 15 -3.49 -0.87 -24.06
N ARG A 16 -4.76 -0.69 -23.69
CA ARG A 16 -5.26 0.58 -23.14
C ARG A 16 -4.88 0.62 -21.66
N THR A 17 -3.67 1.07 -21.36
CA THR A 17 -3.32 1.49 -20.00
C THR A 17 -4.16 2.72 -19.65
N VAL A 18 -5.06 2.57 -18.68
CA VAL A 18 -5.84 3.69 -18.17
C VAL A 18 -4.90 4.53 -17.30
N LEU A 19 -4.63 5.77 -17.71
CA LEU A 19 -3.92 6.74 -16.88
C LEU A 19 -4.79 7.01 -15.65
N ARG A 20 -4.35 6.54 -14.49
CA ARG A 20 -4.96 6.88 -13.20
C ARG A 20 -4.76 8.38 -12.98
N GLY A 21 -5.86 9.14 -13.02
CA GLY A 21 -5.83 10.58 -12.78
C GLY A 21 -5.08 10.92 -11.50
N GLU A 22 -4.13 11.85 -11.60
CA GLU A 22 -3.49 12.42 -10.42
C GLU A 22 -4.52 13.29 -9.71
N SER A 23 -4.87 12.91 -8.48
CA SER A 23 -5.71 13.72 -7.61
C SER A 23 -5.01 15.04 -7.33
N SER A 24 -5.64 16.17 -7.68
CA SER A 24 -5.23 17.50 -7.20
C SER A 24 -5.12 17.46 -5.68
N ARG A 25 -3.90 17.61 -5.16
CA ARG A 25 -3.66 17.75 -3.73
C ARG A 25 -4.17 19.13 -3.28
N LYS A 26 -5.48 19.27 -3.07
CA LYS A 26 -6.05 20.35 -2.26
C LYS A 26 -5.89 19.94 -0.80
N GLY A 27 -4.88 20.46 -0.11
CA GLY A 27 -4.71 20.16 1.32
C GLY A 27 -3.41 20.63 1.96
N ALA A 28 -2.84 21.74 1.51
CA ALA A 28 -1.52 22.20 1.98
C ALA A 28 -1.46 22.67 3.45
N ASP A 29 -2.59 22.75 4.17
CA ASP A 29 -2.65 23.19 5.58
C ASP A 29 -3.29 22.15 6.53
N LEU A 30 -3.57 20.93 6.05
CA LEU A 30 -4.07 19.79 6.86
C LEU A 30 -2.98 18.71 7.02
N LEU A 31 -1.71 19.11 6.87
CA LEU A 31 -0.58 18.24 6.54
C LEU A 31 0.12 17.59 7.74
N ASP A 32 0.00 18.11 8.96
CA ASP A 32 0.90 17.73 10.06
C ASP A 32 0.54 16.39 10.73
N ILE A 33 -0.72 16.20 11.15
CA ILE A 33 -1.20 14.90 11.68
C ILE A 33 -1.14 13.81 10.61
N ASN A 34 -1.42 14.19 9.36
CA ASN A 34 -1.31 13.27 8.24
C ASN A 34 0.15 12.88 8.00
N ASP A 35 1.13 13.77 8.19
CA ASP A 35 2.55 13.46 7.96
C ASP A 35 3.04 12.37 8.92
N ALA A 36 2.75 12.47 10.23
CA ALA A 36 3.12 11.44 11.19
C ALA A 36 2.49 10.07 10.87
N LEU A 37 1.18 10.05 10.56
CA LEU A 37 0.49 8.82 10.18
C LEU A 37 1.00 8.24 8.84
N LEU A 38 1.36 9.10 7.89
CA LEU A 38 1.95 8.69 6.62
C LEU A 38 3.35 8.12 6.81
N LYS A 39 4.19 8.72 7.67
CA LYS A 39 5.52 8.20 8.03
C LYS A 39 5.43 6.82 8.68
N ILE A 40 4.55 6.68 9.69
CA ILE A 40 4.27 5.39 10.35
C ILE A 40 3.78 4.36 9.33
N GLY A 41 2.80 4.73 8.50
CA GLY A 41 2.25 3.86 7.46
C GLY A 41 3.29 3.45 6.40
N ALA A 42 4.18 4.37 6.02
CA ALA A 42 5.28 4.11 5.09
C ALA A 42 6.30 3.13 5.69
N MET A 43 6.63 3.26 6.98
CA MET A 43 7.52 2.32 7.66
C MET A 43 6.96 0.91 7.69
N PHE A 44 5.68 0.72 8.04
CA PHE A 44 5.06 -0.60 7.97
C PHE A 44 5.04 -1.18 6.57
N ARG A 45 4.86 -0.34 5.54
CA ARG A 45 4.95 -0.78 4.15
C ARG A 45 6.35 -1.28 3.81
N ILE A 46 7.40 -0.61 4.28
CA ILE A 46 8.79 -1.02 4.09
C ILE A 46 9.03 -2.36 4.78
N LEU A 47 8.67 -2.49 6.06
CA LEU A 47 8.81 -3.74 6.83
C LEU A 47 8.10 -4.91 6.16
N ARG A 48 6.84 -4.71 5.74
CA ARG A 48 6.07 -5.72 5.04
C ARG A 48 6.73 -6.17 3.73
N ARG A 49 7.25 -5.21 2.94
CA ARG A 49 7.94 -5.52 1.68
C ARG A 49 9.26 -6.24 1.91
N LYS A 50 10.03 -5.87 2.94
CA LYS A 50 11.25 -6.58 3.36
C LYS A 50 10.95 -8.03 3.74
N ALA A 51 9.82 -8.27 4.40
CA ALA A 51 9.35 -9.61 4.74
C ALA A 51 8.73 -10.38 3.55
N GLY A 52 8.61 -9.78 2.36
CA GLY A 52 8.00 -10.41 1.17
C GLY A 52 6.48 -10.64 1.28
N LEU A 53 5.80 -9.99 2.21
CA LEU A 53 4.39 -10.23 2.50
C LEU A 53 3.45 -9.31 1.71
N THR A 54 2.26 -9.79 1.39
CA THR A 54 1.20 -8.96 0.80
C THR A 54 0.37 -8.28 1.90
N GLN A 55 -0.27 -7.14 1.60
CA GLN A 55 -1.19 -6.50 2.56
C GLN A 55 -2.29 -7.48 3.01
N ARG A 56 -2.80 -8.32 2.11
CA ARG A 56 -3.83 -9.31 2.41
C ARG A 56 -3.35 -10.39 3.40
N ALA A 57 -2.11 -10.85 3.25
CA ALA A 57 -1.53 -11.82 4.18
C ALA A 57 -1.46 -11.25 5.60
N VAL A 58 -0.89 -10.05 5.75
CA VAL A 58 -0.76 -9.41 7.07
C VAL A 58 -2.14 -9.05 7.65
N SER A 59 -3.10 -8.59 6.85
CA SER A 59 -4.47 -8.37 7.33
C SER A 59 -5.12 -9.66 7.83
N LYS A 60 -4.84 -10.80 7.20
CA LYS A 60 -5.37 -12.11 7.62
C LYS A 60 -4.75 -12.55 8.94
N ASP A 61 -3.45 -12.34 9.12
CA ASP A 61 -2.72 -12.77 10.31
C ASP A 61 -3.02 -11.88 11.53
N THR A 62 -3.17 -10.57 11.31
CA THR A 62 -3.28 -9.57 12.39
C THR A 62 -4.72 -9.10 12.64
N GLY A 63 -5.65 -9.34 11.71
CA GLY A 63 -7.02 -8.83 11.76
C GLY A 63 -7.16 -7.33 11.48
N PHE A 64 -6.07 -6.60 11.22
CA PHE A 64 -6.11 -5.17 10.94
C PHE A 64 -6.19 -4.87 9.45
N ASN A 65 -6.83 -3.74 9.10
CA ASN A 65 -6.83 -3.28 7.71
C ASN A 65 -5.51 -2.58 7.37
N ILE A 66 -4.53 -3.36 6.92
CA ILE A 66 -3.18 -2.89 6.59
C ILE A 66 -3.19 -1.84 5.46
N GLY A 67 -4.14 -1.92 4.52
CA GLY A 67 -4.29 -0.93 3.46
C GLY A 67 -4.61 0.47 3.99
N HIS A 68 -5.45 0.57 5.03
CA HIS A 68 -5.77 1.86 5.67
C HIS A 68 -4.61 2.37 6.52
N ILE A 69 -3.91 1.48 7.22
CA ILE A 69 -2.75 1.82 8.07
C ILE A 69 -1.60 2.36 7.22
N GLU A 70 -1.21 1.64 6.16
CA GLU A 70 -0.11 2.08 5.28
C GLU A 70 -0.44 3.34 4.46
N ALA A 71 -1.71 3.70 4.36
CA ALA A 71 -2.16 4.91 3.67
C ALA A 71 -2.33 6.10 4.63
N GLY A 72 -2.08 5.93 5.94
CA GLY A 72 -2.31 6.96 6.95
C GLY A 72 -3.78 7.37 7.10
N LYS A 73 -4.73 6.58 6.57
CA LYS A 73 -6.16 6.94 6.53
C LYS A 73 -6.90 6.68 7.83
N LYS A 74 -6.29 5.91 8.74
CA LYS A 74 -6.87 5.52 10.02
C LYS A 74 -5.83 5.73 11.11
N ASN A 75 -6.20 6.50 12.14
CA ASN A 75 -5.43 6.56 13.37
C ASN A 75 -5.47 5.20 14.08
N ILE A 76 -4.33 4.75 14.58
CA ILE A 76 -4.20 3.46 15.27
C ILE A 76 -3.86 3.70 16.74
N ASN A 77 -4.34 2.82 17.62
CA ASN A 77 -3.96 2.87 19.02
C ASN A 77 -2.48 2.46 19.16
N ILE A 78 -1.79 2.97 20.19
CA ILE A 78 -0.41 2.60 20.50
C ILE A 78 -0.26 1.09 20.74
N THR A 79 -1.27 0.43 21.30
CA THR A 79 -1.28 -1.04 21.45
C THR A 79 -1.35 -1.78 20.11
N THR A 80 -2.08 -1.24 19.13
CA THR A 80 -2.10 -1.78 17.76
C THR A 80 -0.75 -1.56 17.08
N LEU A 81 -0.13 -0.40 17.31
CA LEU A 81 1.22 -0.12 16.82
C LEU A 81 2.22 -1.12 17.37
N GLU A 82 2.24 -1.32 18.69
CA GLU A 82 3.11 -2.28 19.38
C GLU A 82 2.92 -3.70 18.86
N TYR A 83 1.67 -4.14 18.74
CA TYR A 83 1.35 -5.46 18.20
C TYR A 83 1.92 -5.66 16.79
N LEU A 84 1.80 -4.66 15.91
CA LEU A 84 2.35 -4.72 14.56
C LEU A 84 3.88 -4.67 14.55
N CYS A 85 4.51 -3.91 15.45
CA CYS A 85 5.97 -3.94 15.60
C CYS A 85 6.45 -5.34 15.98
N ASN A 86 5.82 -5.94 16.99
CA ASN A 86 6.13 -7.29 17.45
C ASN A 86 5.91 -8.34 16.34
N TYR A 87 4.87 -8.18 15.51
CA TYR A 87 4.64 -9.04 14.33
C TYR A 87 5.83 -9.04 13.36
N TYR A 88 6.52 -7.91 13.21
CA TYR A 88 7.75 -7.80 12.40
C TYR A 88 9.04 -8.03 13.19
N GLY A 89 8.97 -8.44 14.47
CA GLY A 89 10.14 -8.68 15.31
C GLY A 89 10.84 -7.42 15.80
N LEU A 90 10.12 -6.30 15.94
CA LEU A 90 10.64 -5.02 16.41
C LEU A 90 9.95 -4.61 17.71
N THR A 91 10.70 -3.93 18.57
CA THR A 91 10.15 -3.15 19.68
C THR A 91 9.62 -1.80 19.19
N LEU A 92 8.75 -1.15 19.98
CA LEU A 92 8.32 0.23 19.70
C LEU A 92 9.50 1.21 19.60
N LYS A 93 10.54 1.01 20.43
CA LYS A 93 11.73 1.86 20.43
C LYS A 93 12.45 1.77 19.08
N GLU A 94 12.78 0.56 18.64
CA GLU A 94 13.46 0.33 17.36
C GLU A 94 12.63 0.86 16.18
N PHE A 95 11.31 0.68 16.25
CA PHE A 95 10.41 1.20 15.23
C PHE A 95 10.48 2.73 15.09
N PHE A 96 10.51 3.47 16.20
CA PHE A 96 10.59 4.94 16.17
C PHE A 96 12.00 5.47 15.92
N ASP A 97 13.06 4.75 16.31
CA ASP A 97 14.45 5.11 15.96
C ASP A 97 14.66 5.12 14.44
N ASP A 98 13.98 4.24 13.70
CA ASP A 98 14.04 4.15 12.23
C ASP A 98 13.13 5.18 11.51
N ILE A 99 12.16 5.78 12.22
CA ILE A 99 11.39 6.90 11.69
C ILE A 99 12.30 8.13 11.75
N ASN A 100 13.01 8.41 10.65
CA ASN A 100 13.67 9.71 10.45
C ASN A 100 12.59 10.81 10.43
N LEU A 101 12.28 11.35 11.60
CA LEU A 101 11.51 12.56 11.78
C LEU A 101 12.44 13.77 11.73
#